data_AF-A0A8C0GKV4-F1
#
_entry.id   AF-A0A8C0GKV4-F1
#
_cell.length_a   1.000
_cell.length_b   1.000
_cell.length_c   1.000
_cell.angle_alpha   90.00
_cell.angle_beta   90.00
_cell.angle_gamma   90.00
#
_symmetry.space_group_name_H-M   'P 1'
#
loop_
_entity.id
_entity.type
_entity.pdbx_description
1 polymer ?
#
loop_
_entity_poly.entity_id
_entity_poly.type
_entity_poly.pdbx_seq_one_letter_code
_entity_poly.pdbx_strand_id
1 'polypeptide(L)'
;MVDKNIYIVQGEINTVVGAIKRSARWNTHTHLDEERDPLLHSFSLLKEVLNNITELSEIEPNVFLRPFLEVIRSEDTTGPITGLALTSVNKFLSYALIGMGLGSLLFFELCYFSRTTSNQFL
;
A
#
# COMPACT_ATOMS: atom_id res chain seq x y z
N MET A 1 -15.84 7.94 -18.72
CA MET A 1 -14.54 7.22 -18.76
C MET A 1 -14.03 7.17 -17.34
N VAL A 2 -13.58 6.02 -16.85
CA VAL A 2 -13.04 5.87 -15.49
C VAL A 2 -11.71 6.61 -15.39
N ASP A 3 -11.48 7.32 -14.29
CA ASP A 3 -10.24 8.07 -14.04
C ASP A 3 -9.00 7.16 -14.09
N LYS A 4 -7.97 7.59 -14.84
CA LYS A 4 -6.66 6.93 -14.92
C LYS A 4 -6.05 6.69 -13.54
N ASN A 5 -6.30 7.59 -12.59
CA ASN A 5 -5.73 7.51 -11.24
C ASN A 5 -6.24 6.30 -10.46
N ILE A 6 -7.49 5.86 -10.70
CA ILE A 6 -8.04 4.64 -10.10
C ILE A 6 -7.20 3.43 -10.51
N TYR A 7 -6.83 3.33 -11.79
CA TYR A 7 -6.00 2.24 -12.29
C TYR A 7 -4.57 2.25 -11.73
N ILE A 8 -4.03 3.43 -11.42
CA ILE A 8 -2.73 3.54 -10.73
C ILE A 8 -2.82 2.89 -9.36
N VAL A 9 -3.83 3.25 -8.56
CA VAL A 9 -4.03 2.68 -7.22
C VAL A 9 -4.27 1.17 -7.30
N GLN A 10 -5.15 0.71 -8.21
CA GLN A 10 -5.41 -0.71 -8.42
C GLN A 10 -4.16 -1.51 -8.82
N GLY A 11 -3.28 -0.91 -9.66
CA GLY A 11 -2.00 -1.49 -10.04
C GLY A 11 -1.10 -1.74 -8.83
N GLU A 12 -0.93 -0.72 -7.98
CA GLU A 12 -0.12 -0.83 -6.76
C GLU A 12 -0.71 -1.83 -5.75
N ILE A 13 -2.04 -1.88 -5.60
CA ILE A 13 -2.71 -2.89 -4.76
C ILE A 13 -2.31 -4.30 -5.23
N ASN A 14 -2.39 -4.57 -6.54
CA ASN A 14 -2.07 -5.90 -7.08
C ASN A 14 -0.60 -6.27 -6.87
N THR A 15 0.31 -5.30 -6.98
CA THR A 15 1.74 -5.51 -6.69
C THR A 15 1.97 -5.93 -5.24
N VAL A 16 1.42 -5.18 -4.28
CA VAL A 16 1.63 -5.45 -2.84
C VAL A 16 0.92 -6.74 -2.40
N VAL A 17 -0.35 -6.92 -2.77
CA VAL A 17 -1.12 -8.14 -2.47
C VAL A 17 -0.44 -9.38 -3.05
N GLY A 18 0.06 -9.29 -4.29
CA GLY A 18 0.78 -10.39 -4.93
C GLY A 18 2.06 -10.79 -4.18
N ALA A 19 2.75 -9.82 -3.57
CA ALA A 19 3.93 -10.08 -2.75
C ALA A 19 3.56 -10.73 -1.40
N ILE A 20 2.54 -10.22 -0.71
CA ILE A 20 2.04 -10.79 0.56
C ILE A 20 1.63 -12.26 0.36
N LYS A 21 0.80 -12.54 -0.65
CA LYS A 21 0.35 -13.91 -0.97
C LYS A 21 1.51 -14.83 -1.30
N ARG A 22 2.54 -14.34 -2.01
CA ARG A 22 3.72 -15.15 -2.36
C ARG A 22 4.56 -15.48 -1.12
N SER A 23 4.74 -14.53 -0.21
CA SER A 23 5.51 -14.72 1.02
C SER A 23 4.89 -15.79 1.90
N ALA A 24 3.58 -15.72 2.13
CA ALA A 24 2.92 -16.67 3.03
C ALA A 24 2.71 -18.08 2.43
N ARG A 25 2.71 -18.23 1.09
CA ARG A 25 2.82 -19.56 0.44
C ARG A 25 4.15 -20.26 0.74
N TRP A 26 5.24 -19.52 0.94
CA TRP A 26 6.53 -20.10 1.29
C TRP A 26 6.63 -20.42 2.78
N ASN A 27 5.96 -19.62 3.62
CA ASN A 27 6.03 -19.76 5.08
C ASN A 27 5.11 -20.87 5.63
N THR A 28 4.03 -21.17 4.92
CA THR A 28 3.05 -22.18 5.33
C THR A 28 2.50 -22.89 4.09
N HIS A 29 2.56 -24.23 4.05
CA HIS A 29 1.98 -25.06 2.99
C HIS A 29 0.43 -25.05 2.98
N THR A 30 -0.19 -23.97 3.43
CA THR A 30 -1.64 -23.78 3.55
C THR A 30 -2.09 -22.62 2.67
N HIS A 31 -3.25 -22.80 2.02
CA HIS A 31 -3.93 -21.73 1.31
C HIS A 31 -4.25 -20.60 2.29
N LEU A 32 -3.73 -19.41 2.03
CA LEU A 32 -4.12 -18.22 2.78
C LEU A 32 -5.58 -17.93 2.49
N ASP A 33 -6.36 -17.87 3.55
CA ASP A 33 -7.73 -17.39 3.49
C ASP A 33 -7.68 -15.86 3.51
N GLU A 34 -8.04 -15.22 2.39
CA GLU A 34 -7.94 -13.76 2.21
C GLU A 34 -8.78 -12.99 3.24
N GLU A 35 -9.78 -13.64 3.84
CA GLU A 35 -10.61 -13.10 4.91
C GLU A 35 -9.92 -13.11 6.29
N ARG A 36 -8.91 -13.96 6.50
CA ARG A 36 -8.24 -14.10 7.81
C ARG A 36 -7.03 -13.18 7.96
N ASP A 37 -6.38 -12.85 6.85
CA ASP A 37 -5.24 -11.94 6.89
C ASP A 37 -5.75 -10.48 6.89
N PRO A 38 -5.50 -9.71 7.98
CA PRO A 38 -6.05 -8.37 8.12
C PRO A 38 -5.52 -7.40 7.04
N LEU A 39 -4.30 -7.60 6.52
CA LEU A 39 -3.75 -6.77 5.45
C LEU A 39 -4.45 -7.06 4.13
N LEU A 40 -4.64 -8.35 3.80
CA LEU A 40 -5.37 -8.75 2.59
C LEU A 40 -6.83 -8.29 2.63
N HIS A 41 -7.48 -8.39 3.79
CA HIS A 41 -8.84 -7.89 3.98
C HIS A 41 -8.93 -6.37 3.76
N SER A 42 -8.00 -5.59 4.31
CA SER A 42 -7.93 -4.13 4.11
C SER A 42 -7.81 -3.75 2.62
N PHE A 43 -7.00 -4.48 1.84
CA PHE A 43 -6.92 -4.30 0.39
C PHE A 43 -8.18 -4.74 -0.36
N SER A 44 -8.88 -5.77 0.11
CA SER A 44 -10.15 -6.20 -0.48
C SER A 44 -11.21 -5.11 -0.36
N LEU A 45 -11.36 -4.52 0.83
CA LEU A 45 -12.27 -3.40 1.07
C LEU A 45 -11.93 -2.19 0.18
N LEU A 46 -10.63 -1.86 0.04
CA LEU A 46 -10.22 -0.79 -0.86
C LEU A 46 -10.58 -1.09 -2.32
N LYS A 47 -10.42 -2.32 -2.80
CA LYS A 47 -10.84 -2.70 -4.16
C LYS A 47 -12.35 -2.52 -4.36
N GLU A 48 -13.16 -2.89 -3.38
CA GLU A 48 -14.61 -2.67 -3.43
C GLU A 48 -14.94 -1.18 -3.55
N VAL A 49 -14.31 -0.33 -2.73
CA VAL A 49 -14.49 1.13 -2.82
C VAL A 49 -14.10 1.65 -4.21
N LEU A 50 -12.92 1.27 -4.72
CA LEU A 50 -12.44 1.72 -6.03
C LEU A 50 -13.31 1.25 -7.20
N ASN A 51 -14.00 0.11 -7.06
CA ASN A 51 -14.91 -0.41 -8.09
C ASN A 51 -16.27 0.34 -8.12
N ASN A 52 -16.60 1.10 -7.08
CA ASN A 52 -17.87 1.81 -6.93
C ASN A 52 -17.77 3.32 -7.22
N ILE A 53 -16.57 3.84 -7.52
CA ILE A 53 -16.34 5.26 -7.82
C ILE A 53 -15.93 5.44 -9.28
N THR A 54 -16.13 6.64 -9.82
CA THR A 54 -15.75 6.98 -11.20
C THR A 54 -14.52 7.88 -11.29
N GLU A 55 -14.29 8.68 -10.25
CA GLU A 55 -13.13 9.55 -10.07
C GLU A 55 -12.46 9.29 -8.72
N LEU A 56 -11.12 9.33 -8.68
CA LEU A 56 -10.39 9.08 -7.41
C LEU A 56 -10.63 10.19 -6.37
N SER A 57 -11.01 11.39 -6.82
CA SER A 57 -11.37 12.55 -5.99
C SER A 57 -12.63 12.34 -5.14
N GLU A 58 -13.46 11.34 -5.46
CA GLU A 58 -14.67 10.99 -4.71
C GLU A 58 -14.36 10.40 -3.32
N ILE A 59 -13.12 9.95 -3.09
CA ILE A 59 -12.68 9.38 -1.82
C ILE A 59 -11.53 10.18 -1.22
N GLU A 60 -11.50 10.24 0.11
CA GLU A 60 -10.38 10.88 0.79
C GLU A 60 -9.08 10.09 0.59
N PRO A 61 -7.92 10.75 0.47
CA PRO A 61 -6.64 10.08 0.32
C PRO A 61 -6.34 9.01 1.37
N ASN A 62 -6.80 9.23 2.61
CA ASN A 62 -6.64 8.26 3.69
C ASN A 62 -7.29 6.91 3.38
N VAL A 63 -8.39 6.89 2.61
CA VAL A 63 -9.09 5.64 2.24
C VAL A 63 -8.18 4.73 1.45
N PHE A 64 -7.46 5.26 0.45
CA PHE A 64 -6.56 4.44 -0.37
C PHE A 64 -5.14 4.33 0.18
N LEU A 65 -4.69 5.25 1.05
CA LEU A 65 -3.37 5.17 1.68
C LEU A 65 -3.32 4.18 2.83
N ARG A 66 -4.40 4.08 3.60
CA ARG A 66 -4.42 3.32 4.85
C ARG A 66 -3.95 1.86 4.70
N PRO A 67 -4.40 1.07 3.71
CA PRO A 67 -3.95 -0.32 3.56
C PRO A 67 -2.44 -0.45 3.33
N PHE A 68 -1.82 0.50 2.60
CA PHE A 68 -0.36 0.50 2.39
C PHE A 68 0.39 0.88 3.67
N LEU A 69 -0.14 1.82 4.46
CA LEU A 69 0.44 2.20 5.74
C LEU A 69 0.29 1.09 6.79
N GLU A 70 -0.76 0.27 6.71
CA GLU A 70 -0.91 -0.94 7.55
C GLU A 70 0.17 -1.97 7.21
N VAL A 71 0.50 -2.18 5.93
CA VAL A 71 1.63 -3.04 5.51
C VAL A 71 2.96 -2.53 6.06
N ILE A 72 3.22 -1.21 5.97
CA ILE A 72 4.49 -0.61 6.42
C ILE A 72 4.69 -0.75 7.94
N ARG A 73 3.61 -0.68 8.71
CA ARG A 73 3.64 -0.73 10.18
C ARG A 73 3.51 -2.13 10.77
N SER A 74 3.17 -3.12 9.96
CA SER A 74 3.01 -4.50 10.41
C SER A 74 4.36 -5.12 10.72
N GLU A 75 4.48 -5.78 11.87
CA GLU A 75 5.69 -6.54 12.24
C GLU A 75 5.78 -7.88 11.49
N ASP A 76 4.68 -8.33 10.91
CA ASP A 76 4.58 -9.59 10.15
C ASP A 76 4.97 -9.43 8.67
N THR A 77 5.32 -8.20 8.24
CA THR A 77 5.72 -7.93 6.87
C THR A 77 7.24 -7.97 6.72
N THR A 78 7.69 -8.58 5.62
CA THR A 78 9.12 -8.66 5.31
C THR A 78 9.61 -7.36 4.68
N GLY A 79 10.90 -7.06 4.83
CA GLY A 79 11.53 -5.88 4.22
C GLY A 79 11.18 -5.65 2.74
N PRO A 80 11.19 -6.68 1.87
CA PRO A 80 10.76 -6.53 0.47
C PRO A 80 9.30 -6.11 0.30
N ILE A 81 8.38 -6.62 1.11
CA ILE A 81 6.95 -6.25 1.06
C ILE A 81 6.79 -4.80 1.53
N THR A 82 7.44 -4.43 2.63
CA THR A 82 7.46 -3.05 3.15
C THR A 82 8.02 -2.09 2.11
N GLY A 83 9.10 -2.46 1.42
CA GLY A 83 9.69 -1.68 0.34
C GLY A 83 8.72 -1.45 -0.84
N LEU A 84 7.92 -2.45 -1.20
CA LEU A 84 6.88 -2.30 -2.23
C LEU A 84 5.80 -1.31 -1.77
N ALA A 85 5.31 -1.44 -0.53
CA ALA A 85 4.30 -0.52 0.00
C ALA A 85 4.80 0.93 0.09
N LEU A 86 6.04 1.14 0.55
CA LEU A 86 6.69 2.45 0.54
C LEU A 86 6.81 3.03 -0.87
N THR A 87 7.17 2.20 -1.85
CA THR A 87 7.26 2.60 -3.26
C THR A 87 5.90 3.03 -3.79
N SER A 88 4.82 2.30 -3.47
CA SER A 88 3.45 2.65 -3.85
C SER A 88 3.02 3.99 -3.24
N VAL A 89 3.26 4.22 -1.95
CA VAL A 89 2.97 5.51 -1.28
C VAL A 89 3.74 6.65 -1.94
N ASN A 90 5.03 6.46 -2.23
CA ASN A 90 5.85 7.45 -2.91
C ASN A 90 5.31 7.79 -4.32
N LYS A 91 4.80 6.80 -5.06
CA LYS A 91 4.14 7.04 -6.35
C LYS A 91 2.85 7.87 -6.20
N PHE A 92 2.02 7.59 -5.20
CA PHE A 92 0.79 8.36 -4.97
C PHE A 92 1.10 9.84 -4.67
N LEU A 93 2.15 10.09 -3.88
CA LEU A 93 2.66 11.44 -3.63
C LEU A 93 3.22 12.09 -4.89
N SER A 94 4.03 11.36 -5.67
CA SER A 94 4.68 11.85 -6.89
C SER A 94 3.70 12.16 -8.01
N TYR A 95 2.58 11.43 -8.09
CA TYR A 95 1.51 11.68 -9.04
C TYR A 95 0.49 12.72 -8.55
N ALA A 96 0.74 13.37 -7.41
CA ALA A 96 -0.15 14.35 -6.80
C ALA A 96 -1.59 13.82 -6.57
N LEU A 97 -1.74 12.50 -6.34
CA LEU A 97 -3.03 11.91 -5.95
C LEU A 97 -3.48 12.39 -4.55
N ILE A 98 -2.56 13.01 -3.82
CA ILE A 98 -2.72 13.58 -2.50
C ILE A 98 -2.35 15.05 -2.65
N GLY A 99 -3.31 15.95 -2.45
CA GLY A 99 -3.16 17.38 -2.74
C GLY A 99 -1.86 18.00 -2.22
N MET A 100 -1.33 18.94 -3.00
CA MET A 100 -0.11 19.71 -2.79
C MET A 100 -0.19 20.56 -1.51
N GLY A 101 -0.02 19.93 -0.36
CA GLY A 101 0.00 20.57 0.96
C GLY A 101 0.47 19.62 2.06
N LEU A 102 0.28 18.31 1.88
CA LEU A 102 0.68 17.25 2.83
C LEU A 102 1.93 16.47 2.38
N GLY A 103 2.39 16.65 1.14
CA GLY A 103 3.46 15.85 0.56
C GLY A 103 4.86 16.10 1.15
N SER A 104 5.11 17.29 1.72
CA SER A 104 6.43 17.65 2.27
C SER A 104 6.72 17.02 3.63
N LEU A 105 5.73 16.89 4.52
CA LEU A 105 5.93 16.29 5.86
C LEU A 105 6.05 14.77 5.80
N LEU A 106 5.27 14.11 4.94
CA LEU A 106 5.42 12.67 4.70
C LEU A 106 6.71 12.33 3.96
N PHE A 107 7.24 13.22 3.11
CA PHE A 107 8.56 13.02 2.52
C PHE A 107 9.67 12.97 3.57
N PHE A 108 9.60 13.82 4.60
CA PHE A 108 10.55 13.81 5.70
C PHE A 108 10.47 12.53 6.54
N GLU A 109 9.25 12.07 6.87
CA GLU A 109 9.04 10.81 7.60
C GLU A 109 9.47 9.58 6.79
N LEU A 110 9.18 9.53 5.49
CA LEU A 110 9.59 8.41 4.62
C LEU A 110 11.11 8.41 4.37
N CYS A 111 11.74 9.58 4.18
CA CYS A 111 13.20 9.66 4.11
C CYS A 111 13.86 9.29 5.44
N TYR A 112 13.27 9.66 6.57
CA TYR A 112 13.75 9.26 7.89
C TYR A 112 13.62 7.75 8.09
N PHE A 113 12.46 7.17 7.77
CA PHE A 113 12.21 5.74 7.89
C PHE A 113 13.12 4.88 7.00
N SER A 114 13.37 5.33 5.75
CA SER A 114 14.32 4.70 4.83
C SER A 114 15.77 4.75 5.34
N ARG A 115 16.15 5.79 6.09
CA ARG A 115 17.48 5.89 6.72
C ARG A 115 17.62 5.02 7.96
N THR A 116 16.56 4.83 8.73
CA THR A 116 16.60 4.06 9.99
C THR A 116 16.56 2.55 9.76
N THR A 117 15.87 2.08 8.72
CA THR A 117 15.83 0.63 8.38
C THR A 117 17.14 0.10 7.76
N SER A 118 18.02 0.97 7.27
CA SER A 118 19.36 0.56 6.78
C SER A 118 20.34 0.18 7.91
N ASN A 119 20.03 0.50 9.17
CA ASN A 119 20.90 0.21 10.33
C ASN A 119 20.47 -1.01 11.16
N GLN A 120 19.52 -1.83 10.69
CA GLN A 120 19.14 -3.10 11.35
C GLN A 120 19.45 -4.36 10.53
N PHE A 121 20.21 -4.23 9.42
CA PHE A 121 20.66 -5.36 8.60
C PHE A 121 22.19 -5.45 8.44
N LEU A 122 22.95 -5.07 9.48
CA LEU A 122 24.36 -5.44 9.66
C LEU A 122 24.56 -6.06 11.04
#